data_AF-A0A1E9T7V4-F1
#
_entry.id   AF-A0A1E9T7V4-F1
#
_cell.length_a   1.000
_cell.length_b   1.000
_cell.length_c   1.000
_cell.angle_alpha   90.00
_cell.angle_beta   90.00
_cell.angle_gamma   90.00
#
_symmetry.space_group_name_H-M   'P 1'
#
loop_
_entity.id
_entity.type
_entity.pdbx_description
1 polymer ?
#
loop_
_entity_poly.entity_id
_entity_poly.type
_entity_poly.pdbx_seq_one_letter_code
_entity_poly.pdbx_strand_id
1 'polypeptide(L)'
;MAEYFDLPERYPELFAQLNEEQYQNVVEPLISSWLEGYDFSRKEVARFIDHELGRISDDEFRKQILEEALALQEALARQEEK
;
A
#
# COMPACT_ATOMS: atom_id res chain seq x y z
N MET A 1 5.35 -12.87 -20.50
CA MET A 1 5.54 -11.42 -20.61
C MET A 1 5.80 -10.95 -19.20
N ALA A 2 6.92 -10.28 -18.94
CA ALA A 2 7.15 -9.75 -17.60
C ALA A 2 6.06 -8.70 -17.39
N GLU A 3 5.09 -8.99 -16.52
CA GLU A 3 4.24 -7.93 -16.03
C GLU A 3 5.19 -6.88 -15.45
N TYR A 4 5.05 -5.63 -15.89
CA TYR A 4 5.89 -4.53 -15.46
C TYR A 4 5.31 -3.87 -14.22
N PHE A 5 6.08 -3.81 -13.14
CA PHE A 5 5.70 -3.14 -11.89
C PHE A 5 5.87 -1.62 -12.05
N ASP A 6 4.77 -0.90 -12.32
CA ASP A 6 4.78 0.54 -12.60
C ASP A 6 4.55 1.44 -11.38
N LEU A 7 4.31 0.90 -10.17
CA LEU A 7 4.06 1.75 -8.99
C LEU A 7 5.14 2.82 -8.74
N PRO A 8 6.45 2.54 -8.87
CA PRO A 8 7.49 3.55 -8.70
C PRO A 8 7.48 4.60 -9.81
N GLU A 9 7.07 4.23 -11.03
CA GLU A 9 6.91 5.16 -12.15
C GLU A 9 5.62 5.98 -12.06
N ARG A 10 4.57 5.40 -11.48
CA ARG A 10 3.24 5.99 -11.33
C ARG A 10 3.19 6.96 -10.17
N TYR A 11 3.95 6.72 -9.10
CA TYR A 11 4.03 7.57 -7.91
C TYR A 11 5.47 7.94 -7.51
N PRO A 12 6.29 8.50 -8.42
CA PRO A 12 7.71 8.73 -8.16
C PRO A 12 7.94 9.68 -6.97
N GLU A 13 7.01 10.60 -6.73
CA GLU A 13 6.98 11.52 -5.59
C GLU A 13 7.00 10.81 -4.22
N LEU A 14 6.38 9.62 -4.12
CA LEU A 14 6.33 8.84 -2.88
C LEU A 14 7.63 8.08 -2.65
N PHE A 15 8.24 7.57 -3.72
CA PHE A 15 9.48 6.79 -3.65
C PHE A 15 10.74 7.67 -3.61
N ALA A 16 10.68 8.91 -4.11
CA ALA A 16 11.83 9.83 -4.15
C ALA A 16 12.37 10.22 -2.76
N GLN A 17 11.56 10.07 -1.72
CA GLN A 17 11.96 10.32 -0.31
C GLN A 17 12.65 9.12 0.35
N LEU A 18 12.63 7.94 -0.28
CA LEU A 18 13.27 6.73 0.24
C LEU A 18 14.75 6.69 -0.13
N ASN A 19 15.56 6.16 0.78
CA ASN A 19 16.92 5.75 0.43
C ASN A 19 16.92 4.38 -0.29
N GLU A 20 18.07 3.96 -0.81
CA GLU A 20 18.17 2.74 -1.62
C GLU A 20 17.76 1.46 -0.85
N GLU A 21 18.05 1.39 0.46
CA GLU A 21 17.67 0.27 1.33
C GLU A 21 16.16 0.24 1.60
N GLN A 22 15.60 1.39 2.01
CA GLN A 22 14.16 1.56 2.23
C GLN A 22 13.37 1.31 0.96
N TYR A 23 13.89 1.74 -0.19
CA TYR A 23 13.25 1.51 -1.48
C TYR A 23 13.12 0.01 -1.75
N GLN A 24 14.16 -0.78 -1.54
CA GLN A 24 14.08 -2.25 -1.71
C GLN A 24 13.11 -2.88 -0.70
N ASN A 25 13.20 -2.49 0.57
CA ASN A 25 12.30 -2.98 1.62
C ASN A 25 10.82 -2.68 1.33
N VAL A 26 10.53 -1.56 0.65
CA VAL A 26 9.18 -1.22 0.18
C VAL A 26 8.81 -2.00 -1.08
N VAL A 27 9.69 -2.03 -2.08
CA VAL A 27 9.36 -2.50 -3.42
C VAL A 27 9.29 -4.03 -3.50
N GLU A 28 10.15 -4.76 -2.79
CA GLU A 28 10.13 -6.23 -2.78
C GLU A 28 8.76 -6.81 -2.35
N PRO A 29 8.18 -6.43 -1.20
CA PRO A 29 6.87 -6.94 -0.79
C PRO A 29 5.74 -6.45 -1.72
N LEU A 30 5.81 -5.21 -2.22
CA LEU A 30 4.83 -4.70 -3.18
C LEU A 30 4.84 -5.50 -4.49
N ILE A 31 6.02 -5.84 -5.02
CA ILE A 31 6.16 -6.68 -6.22
C ILE A 31 5.57 -8.07 -5.95
N SER A 32 5.86 -8.67 -4.80
CA SER A 32 5.31 -9.99 -4.46
C SER A 32 3.79 -10.00 -4.48
N SER A 33 3.13 -9.09 -3.75
CA SER A 33 1.67 -8.99 -3.73
C SER A 33 1.08 -8.60 -5.08
N TRP A 34 1.78 -7.76 -5.84
CA TRP A 34 1.36 -7.39 -7.18
C TRP A 34 1.41 -8.58 -8.16
N LEU A 35 2.42 -9.45 -8.07
CA LEU A 35 2.48 -10.71 -8.81
C LEU A 35 1.36 -11.68 -8.41
N GLU A 36 0.77 -11.53 -7.23
CA GLU A 36 -0.44 -12.25 -6.80
C GLU A 36 -1.73 -11.62 -7.36
N GLY A 37 -1.63 -10.55 -8.15
CA GLY A 37 -2.75 -9.84 -8.77
C GLY A 37 -3.36 -8.75 -7.90
N TYR A 38 -2.68 -8.32 -6.84
CA TYR A 38 -3.14 -7.24 -5.99
C TYR A 38 -2.80 -5.86 -6.58
N ASP A 39 -3.82 -5.00 -6.73
CA ASP A 39 -3.63 -3.61 -7.17
C ASP A 39 -3.56 -2.70 -5.94
N PHE A 40 -2.45 -1.97 -5.81
CA PHE A 40 -2.25 -1.03 -4.72
C PHE A 40 -2.76 0.36 -5.08
N SER A 41 -3.60 0.94 -4.23
CA SER A 41 -3.95 2.34 -4.33
C SER A 41 -2.79 3.25 -3.90
N ARG A 42 -2.77 4.50 -4.41
CA ARG A 42 -1.80 5.53 -3.98
C ARG A 42 -1.75 5.69 -2.45
N LYS A 43 -2.89 5.55 -1.77
CA LYS A 43 -3.02 5.71 -0.32
C LYS A 43 -2.37 4.55 0.45
N GLU A 44 -2.49 3.33 -0.05
CA GLU A 44 -1.82 2.15 0.52
C GLU A 44 -0.31 2.25 0.37
N VAL A 45 0.16 2.59 -0.83
CA VAL A 45 1.60 2.82 -1.09
C VAL A 45 2.16 3.92 -0.18
N ALA A 46 1.46 5.05 -0.05
CA ALA A 46 1.88 6.14 0.82
C ALA A 46 1.97 5.70 2.30
N ARG A 47 0.98 4.95 2.80
CA ARG A 47 1.01 4.41 4.17
C ARG A 47 2.18 3.47 4.42
N PHE A 48 2.44 2.56 3.47
CA PHE A 48 3.56 1.63 3.58
C PHE A 48 4.89 2.38 3.64
N ILE A 49 5.05 3.40 2.81
CA ILE A 49 6.22 4.25 2.79
C ILE A 49 6.36 5.08 4.07
N ASP A 50 5.27 5.66 4.58
CA ASP A 50 5.30 6.39 5.85
C ASP A 50 5.65 5.48 7.04
N HIS A 51 5.30 4.19 6.97
CA HIS A 51 5.68 3.19 7.95
C HIS A 51 7.19 2.89 7.88
N GLU A 52 7.73 2.65 6.68
CA GLU A 52 9.16 2.41 6.46
C GLU A 52 10.03 3.64 6.78
N LEU A 53 9.48 4.84 6.64
CA LEU A 53 10.13 6.08 7.08
C LEU A 53 10.03 6.33 8.59
N GLY A 54 9.28 5.50 9.32
CA GLY A 54 9.03 5.67 10.76
C GLY A 54 8.18 6.91 11.10
N ARG A 55 7.46 7.47 10.13
CA ARG A 55 6.51 8.59 10.35
C ARG A 55 5.26 8.12 11.07
N ILE A 56 4.85 6.89 10.79
CA ILE A 56 3.77 6.20 11.50
C ILE A 56 4.32 4.99 12.24
N SER A 57 3.85 4.79 13.47
CA SER A 57 4.17 3.60 14.26
C SER A 57 3.42 2.38 13.74
N ASP A 58 3.90 1.16 14.04
CA ASP A 58 3.19 -0.09 13.76
C ASP A 58 1.72 -0.09 14.23
N ASP A 59 1.45 0.52 15.38
CA ASP A 59 0.10 0.60 15.95
C ASP A 59 -0.83 1.45 15.07
N GLU A 60 -0.36 2.60 14.62
CA GLU A 60 -1.08 3.48 13.69
C GLU A 60 -1.26 2.81 12.33
N PHE A 61 -0.24 2.11 11.82
CA PHE A 61 -0.36 1.34 10.58
C PHE A 61 -1.45 0.28 10.70
N ARG A 62 -1.43 -0.56 11.76
CA ARG A 62 -2.46 -1.58 11.99
C ARG A 62 -3.85 -0.99 12.15
N LYS A 63 -3.97 0.12 12.88
CA LYS A 63 -5.24 0.82 13.06
C LYS A 63 -5.82 1.28 11.72
N GLN A 64 -4.97 1.82 10.84
CA GLN A 64 -5.40 2.27 9.52
C GLN A 64 -5.80 1.11 8.60
N ILE A 65 -5.13 -0.05 8.69
CA ILE A 65 -5.53 -1.27 7.95
C ILE A 65 -6.88 -1.79 8.48
N LEU A 66 -7.07 -1.83 9.80
CA LEU A 66 -8.32 -2.25 10.43
C LEU A 66 -9.49 -1.34 10.06
N GLU A 67 -9.27 -0.01 10.09
CA GLU A 67 -10.29 0.97 9.72
C GLU A 67 -10.70 0.83 8.24
N GLU A 68 -9.75 0.53 7.37
CA GLU A 68 -10.03 0.29 5.95
C GLU A 68 -10.77 -1.03 5.72
N ALA A 69 -10.38 -2.11 6.40
CA ALA A 69 -11.09 -3.38 6.36
C ALA A 69 -12.54 -3.24 6.86
N LEU A 70 -12.75 -2.46 7.93
CA LEU A 70 -14.08 -2.17 8.46
C LEU A 70 -14.90 -1.34 7.46
N ALA A 71 -14.31 -0.31 6.86
CA ALA A 71 -14.98 0.51 5.85
C ALA A 71 -15.39 -0.31 4.62
N LEU A 72 -14.56 -1.26 4.19
CA LEU A 72 -14.89 -2.21 3.12
C LEU A 72 -16.06 -3.11 3.53
N GLN A 73 -16.05 -3.63 4.76
CA GLN A 73 -17.14 -4.46 5.28
C GLN A 73 -18.47 -3.69 5.32
N GLU A 74 -18.47 -2.45 5.81
CA GLU A 74 -19.65 -1.58 5.80
C GLU A 74 -20.13 -1.24 4.39
N ALA A 75 -19.21 -1.01 3.45
CA ALA A 75 -19.54 -0.74 2.06
C ALA A 75 -20.21 -1.94 1.39
N LEU A 76 -19.72 -3.15 1.67
CA LEU A 76 -20.32 -4.41 1.19
C LEU A 76 -21.72 -4.62 1.81
N ALA A 77 -21.86 -4.42 3.12
CA ALA A 77 -23.16 -4.55 3.79
C ALA A 77 -24.22 -3.58 3.22
N ARG A 78 -23.83 -2.35 2.86
CA ARG A 78 -24.74 -1.39 2.21
C ARG A 78 -25.07 -1.72 0.76
N GLN A 79 -24.24 -2.52 0.08
CA GLN A 79 -24.53 -2.99 -1.29
C GLN A 79 -25.54 -4.13 -1.28
N GLU A 80 -25.58 -4.95 -0.22
CA GLU A 80 -26.54 -6.06 -0.09
C GLU A 80 -27.97 -5.62 0.30
N GLU A 81 -28.13 -4.43 0.88
CA GLU A 81 -29.44 -3.86 1.27
C GLU A 81 -30.19 -3.12 0.14
N LYS A 82 -29.66 -3.08 -1.09
CA LYS A 82 -30.18 -2.28 -2.20
C LYS A 82 -30.70 -3.10 -3.38
#